data_AF-A0A1S3NF02-F1
#
_entry.id   AF-A0A1S3NF02-F1
#
_cell.length_a   1.000
_cell.length_b   1.000
_cell.length_c   1.000
_cell.angle_alpha   90.00
_cell.angle_beta   90.00
_cell.angle_gamma   90.00
#
_symmetry.space_group_name_H-M   'P 1'
#
loop_
_entity.id
_entity.type
_entity.pdbx_description
1 polymer ?
#
loop_
_entity_poly.entity_id
_entity_poly.type
_entity_poly.pdbx_seq_one_letter_code
_entity_poly.pdbx_strand_id
1 'polypeptide(L)'
;MDDHKFIQHSETLMNLLNIMGGEFTTDSVDVPFPEDLYKQAEYLPTDDTIWFILQTLDKIAELFDGELDSVWNEKKVEIFLSVLNSQSDGLQSCVTAQKKNSKNLQMYFKRLHNQVLKRMAYSAHAWELVRKEVRTHLMRLVLLGSATENSI
;
A
#
# COMPACT_ATOMS: atom_id res chain seq x y z
N MET A 1 15.58 -2.84 12.68
CA MET A 1 14.20 -2.33 12.71
C MET A 1 13.58 -2.82 14.02
N ASP A 2 12.72 -2.04 14.68
CA ASP A 2 11.97 -2.56 15.84
C ASP A 2 10.70 -3.20 15.28
N ASP A 3 10.72 -4.53 15.15
CA ASP A 3 9.71 -5.37 14.49
C ASP A 3 8.29 -5.08 14.99
N HIS A 4 8.19 -4.83 16.30
CA HIS A 4 6.94 -4.46 16.95
C HIS A 4 6.36 -3.16 16.38
N LYS A 5 7.19 -2.19 16.01
CA LYS A 5 6.72 -0.93 15.44
C LYS A 5 6.20 -1.11 14.02
N PHE A 6 6.89 -1.86 13.15
CA PHE A 6 6.42 -2.05 11.77
C PHE A 6 5.10 -2.82 11.70
N ILE A 7 4.96 -3.89 12.50
CA ILE A 7 3.73 -4.67 12.59
C ILE A 7 2.60 -3.81 13.18
N GLN A 8 2.85 -3.09 14.28
CA GLN A 8 1.86 -2.22 14.91
C GLN A 8 1.40 -1.07 13.98
N HIS A 9 2.31 -0.48 13.20
CA HIS A 9 1.95 0.54 12.20
C HIS A 9 1.07 -0.06 11.09
N SER A 10 1.37 -1.28 10.67
CA SER A 10 0.59 -1.95 9.63
C SER A 10 -0.81 -2.35 10.11
N GLU A 11 -0.96 -2.82 11.35
CA GLU A 11 -2.26 -3.03 11.99
C GLU A 11 -3.06 -1.74 12.12
N THR A 12 -2.37 -0.65 12.48
CA THR A 12 -2.98 0.69 12.56
C THR A 12 -3.51 1.13 11.20
N LEU A 13 -2.72 0.96 10.12
CA LEU A 13 -3.16 1.29 8.77
C LEU A 13 -4.35 0.45 8.30
N MET A 14 -4.35 -0.86 8.59
CA MET A 14 -5.49 -1.73 8.28
C MET A 14 -6.76 -1.31 9.03
N ASN A 15 -6.64 -0.93 10.31
CA ASN A 15 -7.75 -0.42 11.08
C ASN A 15 -8.26 0.92 10.54
N LEU A 16 -7.36 1.83 10.15
CA LEU A 16 -7.72 3.11 9.55
C LEU A 16 -8.48 2.92 8.23
N LEU A 17 -8.03 2.02 7.34
CA LEU A 17 -8.78 1.68 6.12
C LEU A 17 -10.19 1.17 6.45
N ASN A 18 -10.35 0.35 7.48
CA ASN A 18 -11.67 -0.13 7.91
C ASN A 18 -12.55 1.01 8.43
N ILE A 19 -12.00 1.92 9.25
CA ILE A 19 -12.74 3.05 9.81
C ILE A 19 -13.12 4.09 8.75
N MET A 20 -12.36 4.20 7.66
CA MET A 20 -12.62 5.13 6.55
C MET A 20 -13.90 4.79 5.79
N GLY A 21 -14.03 3.55 5.30
CA GLY A 21 -15.15 3.12 4.44
C GLY A 21 -16.09 2.07 5.03
N GLY A 22 -15.81 1.56 6.23
CA GLY A 22 -16.58 0.47 6.83
C GLY A 22 -16.27 -0.88 6.19
N GLU A 23 -17.30 -1.72 6.05
CA GLU A 23 -17.19 -3.05 5.43
C GLU A 23 -16.62 -2.97 4.00
N PHE A 24 -15.75 -3.90 3.65
CA PHE A 24 -15.14 -3.93 2.32
C PHE A 24 -16.10 -4.56 1.31
N THR A 25 -16.13 -4.03 0.10
CA THR A 25 -16.90 -4.65 -1.00
C THR A 25 -16.42 -6.07 -1.32
N THR A 26 -17.35 -6.96 -1.64
CA THR A 26 -17.08 -8.31 -2.12
C THR A 26 -16.78 -8.35 -3.62
N ASP A 27 -17.05 -7.27 -4.35
CA ASP A 27 -16.87 -7.17 -5.80
C ASP A 27 -15.40 -7.34 -6.21
N SER A 28 -15.18 -7.82 -7.43
CA SER A 28 -13.85 -8.06 -7.99
C SER A 28 -13.31 -6.81 -8.68
N VAL A 29 -11.99 -6.61 -8.58
CA VAL A 29 -11.30 -5.59 -9.36
C VAL A 29 -10.84 -6.22 -10.69
N ASP A 30 -11.17 -5.58 -11.80
CA ASP A 30 -10.76 -6.00 -13.16
C ASP A 30 -9.25 -5.73 -13.45
N VAL A 31 -8.43 -5.60 -12.42
CA VAL A 31 -6.98 -5.44 -12.49
C VAL A 31 -6.36 -6.54 -11.64
N PRO A 32 -5.67 -7.53 -12.24
CA PRO A 32 -5.06 -8.61 -11.48
C PRO A 32 -4.02 -8.07 -10.49
N PHE A 33 -4.13 -8.50 -9.23
CA PHE A 33 -3.15 -8.20 -8.19
C PHE A 33 -1.75 -8.67 -8.62
N PRO A 34 -0.66 -7.91 -8.32
CA PRO A 34 0.66 -8.20 -8.84
C PRO A 34 1.39 -9.23 -7.96
N GLU A 35 0.77 -10.40 -7.81
CA GLU A 35 1.19 -11.47 -6.91
C GLU A 35 2.64 -11.92 -7.14
N ASP A 36 3.07 -11.97 -8.41
CA ASP A 36 4.43 -12.36 -8.77
C ASP A 36 5.48 -11.34 -8.29
N LEU A 37 5.14 -10.05 -8.18
CA LEU A 37 6.06 -9.04 -7.64
C LEU A 37 6.31 -9.27 -6.15
N TYR A 38 5.26 -9.63 -5.40
CA TYR A 38 5.37 -9.95 -3.99
C TYR A 38 6.16 -11.24 -3.76
N LYS A 39 5.89 -12.30 -4.53
CA LYS A 39 6.68 -13.53 -4.48
C LYS A 39 8.16 -13.29 -4.79
N GLN A 40 8.46 -12.42 -5.76
CA GLN A 40 9.85 -12.06 -6.05
C GLN A 40 10.49 -11.31 -4.88
N ALA A 41 9.75 -10.39 -4.24
CA ALA A 41 10.23 -9.63 -3.09
C ALA A 41 10.55 -10.50 -1.87
N GLU A 42 9.89 -11.65 -1.71
CA GLU A 42 10.17 -12.62 -0.63
C GLU A 42 11.61 -13.19 -0.71
N TYR A 43 12.25 -13.16 -1.88
CA TYR A 43 13.61 -13.69 -2.10
C TYR A 43 14.67 -12.61 -2.35
N LEU A 44 14.29 -11.32 -2.25
CA LEU A 44 15.24 -10.23 -2.39
C LEU A 44 16.14 -10.09 -1.15
N PRO A 45 17.36 -9.56 -1.28
CA PRO A 45 18.14 -9.11 -0.13
C PRO A 45 17.35 -8.12 0.74
N THR A 46 17.59 -8.10 2.05
CA THR A 46 16.83 -7.26 3.00
C THR A 46 16.68 -5.80 2.56
N ASP A 47 17.76 -5.14 2.15
CA ASP A 47 17.72 -3.77 1.65
C ASP A 47 16.83 -3.60 0.40
N ASP A 48 16.82 -4.60 -0.50
CA ASP A 48 15.95 -4.59 -1.69
C ASP A 48 14.48 -4.83 -1.32
N THR A 49 14.21 -5.69 -0.33
CA THR A 49 12.86 -5.94 0.19
C THR A 49 12.30 -4.68 0.87
N ILE A 50 13.09 -4.03 1.72
CA ILE A 50 12.69 -2.76 2.35
C ILE A 50 12.44 -1.68 1.28
N TRP A 51 13.30 -1.61 0.25
CA TRP A 51 13.09 -0.69 -0.87
C TRP A 51 11.81 -0.98 -1.66
N PHE A 52 11.44 -2.25 -1.83
CA PHE A 52 10.15 -2.62 -2.43
C PHE A 52 8.95 -2.23 -1.55
N ILE A 53 9.07 -2.40 -0.22
CA ILE A 53 8.04 -1.97 0.73
C ILE A 53 7.82 -0.45 0.62
N LEU A 54 8.90 0.34 0.69
CA LEU A 54 8.85 1.80 0.56
C LEU A 54 8.16 2.24 -0.72
N GLN A 55 8.57 1.70 -1.87
CA GLN A 55 7.92 2.02 -3.14
C GLN A 55 6.43 1.67 -3.19
N THR A 56 6.03 0.60 -2.51
CA THR A 56 4.61 0.21 -2.44
C THR A 56 3.83 1.21 -1.60
N LEU A 57 4.37 1.63 -0.45
CA LEU A 57 3.77 2.66 0.40
C LEU A 57 3.65 3.99 -0.36
N ASP A 58 4.70 4.43 -1.04
CA ASP A 58 4.67 5.65 -1.86
C ASP A 58 3.57 5.60 -2.93
N LYS A 59 3.40 4.46 -3.60
CA LYS A 59 2.34 4.30 -4.61
C LYS A 59 0.94 4.27 -4.02
N ILE A 60 0.79 3.79 -2.79
CA ILE A 60 -0.47 3.91 -2.05
C ILE A 60 -0.73 5.38 -1.71
N ALA A 61 0.25 6.12 -1.18
CA ALA A 61 0.11 7.55 -0.92
C ALA A 61 -0.32 8.33 -2.17
N GLU A 62 0.40 8.16 -3.29
CA GLU A 62 0.08 8.81 -4.57
C GLU A 62 -1.35 8.51 -5.04
N LEU A 63 -1.88 7.31 -4.74
CA LEU A 63 -3.23 6.94 -5.11
C LEU A 63 -4.29 7.66 -4.27
N PHE A 64 -3.98 7.98 -3.01
CA PHE A 64 -4.88 8.65 -2.07
C PHE A 64 -4.71 10.18 -2.02
N ASP A 65 -3.71 10.74 -2.69
CA ASP A 65 -3.47 12.20 -2.81
C ASP A 65 -4.30 12.86 -3.93
N GLY A 66 -5.28 12.15 -4.50
CA GLY A 66 -6.10 12.58 -5.65
C GLY A 66 -7.53 13.00 -5.32
N GLU A 67 -8.39 13.05 -6.35
CA GLU A 67 -9.81 13.42 -6.27
C GLU A 67 -10.64 12.39 -5.47
N LEU A 68 -10.55 12.46 -4.14
CA LEU A 68 -11.29 11.67 -3.15
C LEU A 68 -12.47 12.45 -2.54
N ASP A 69 -12.65 13.69 -2.96
CA ASP A 69 -13.68 14.60 -2.46
C ASP A 69 -15.02 13.87 -2.39
N SER A 70 -15.62 13.85 -1.20
CA SER A 70 -16.93 13.25 -0.86
C SER A 70 -17.05 11.73 -0.67
N VAL A 71 -15.99 10.92 -0.87
CA VAL A 71 -16.11 9.45 -0.70
C VAL A 71 -16.07 9.04 0.77
N TRP A 72 -15.02 9.45 1.47
CA TRP A 72 -14.82 9.21 2.90
C TRP A 72 -14.61 10.52 3.63
N ASN A 73 -14.64 10.47 4.96
CA ASN A 73 -14.31 11.63 5.78
C ASN A 73 -12.84 12.03 5.55
N GLU A 74 -12.62 13.26 5.06
CA GLU A 74 -11.30 13.81 4.72
C GLU A 74 -10.29 13.65 5.87
N LYS A 75 -10.67 13.99 7.10
CA LYS A 75 -9.81 13.84 8.28
C LYS A 75 -9.35 12.39 8.50
N LYS A 76 -10.17 11.39 8.16
CA LYS A 76 -9.75 9.98 8.25
C LYS A 76 -8.74 9.62 7.15
N VAL A 77 -8.92 10.15 5.94
CA VAL A 77 -7.97 10.00 4.82
C VAL A 77 -6.63 10.66 5.20
N GLU A 78 -6.65 11.87 5.74
CA GLU A 78 -5.45 12.59 6.21
C GLU A 78 -4.71 11.81 7.30
N ILE A 79 -5.43 11.25 8.29
CA ILE A 79 -4.81 10.41 9.32
C ILE A 79 -4.17 9.17 8.70
N PHE A 80 -4.85 8.51 7.75
CA PHE A 80 -4.29 7.36 7.03
C PHE A 80 -2.99 7.72 6.30
N LEU A 81 -3.01 8.79 5.49
CA LEU A 81 -1.83 9.28 4.77
C LEU A 81 -0.70 9.67 5.73
N SER A 82 -1.02 10.34 6.85
CA SER A 82 -0.02 10.72 7.85
C SER A 82 0.67 9.50 8.48
N VAL A 83 -0.07 8.45 8.83
CA VAL A 83 0.51 7.22 9.38
C VAL A 83 1.34 6.48 8.33
N LEU A 84 0.86 6.42 7.08
CA LEU A 84 1.54 5.76 5.97
C LEU A 84 2.88 6.45 5.65
N ASN A 85 2.89 7.79 5.61
CA ASN A 85 4.11 8.58 5.42
C ASN A 85 5.07 8.41 6.59
N SER A 86 4.59 8.43 7.83
CA SER A 86 5.43 8.19 9.01
C SER A 86 6.06 6.80 9.01
N GLN A 87 5.37 5.76 8.52
CA GLN A 87 5.93 4.42 8.38
C GLN A 87 7.02 4.41 7.31
N SER A 88 6.79 5.09 6.18
CA SER A 88 7.76 5.21 5.10
C SER A 88 9.03 5.94 5.55
N ASP A 89 8.89 7.07 6.25
CA ASP A 89 10.01 7.84 6.81
C ASP A 89 10.85 6.99 7.79
N GLY A 90 10.19 6.19 8.63
CA GLY A 90 10.87 5.28 9.56
C GLY A 90 11.71 4.22 8.84
N LEU A 91 11.16 3.62 7.77
CA LEU A 91 11.84 2.62 6.96
C LEU A 91 12.95 3.20 6.08
N GLN A 92 12.83 4.46 5.67
CA GLN A 92 13.81 5.11 4.79
C GLN A 92 15.23 5.10 5.39
N SER A 93 15.33 5.16 6.72
CA SER A 93 16.59 5.07 7.47
C SER A 93 17.28 3.71 7.39
N CYS A 94 16.53 2.65 7.06
CA CYS A 94 17.05 1.28 6.98
C CYS A 94 17.66 0.96 5.61
N VAL A 95 17.49 1.82 4.61
CA VAL A 95 18.01 1.60 3.26
C VAL A 95 19.35 2.29 3.08
N THR A 96 20.38 1.52 2.72
CA THR A 96 21.74 2.04 2.55
C THR A 96 21.92 2.91 1.30
N ALA A 97 21.11 2.71 0.25
CA ALA A 97 21.10 3.52 -0.95
C ALA A 97 19.74 3.46 -1.67
N GLN A 98 19.29 4.60 -2.21
CA GLN A 98 18.11 4.62 -3.09
C GLN A 98 18.37 3.77 -4.33
N LYS A 99 17.42 2.88 -4.64
CA LYS A 99 17.51 1.99 -5.80
C LYS A 99 16.52 2.40 -6.88
N LYS A 100 16.54 1.72 -8.02
CA LYS A 100 15.60 2.03 -9.10
C LYS A 100 14.20 1.56 -8.73
N ASN A 101 13.20 2.37 -9.07
CA ASN A 101 11.81 1.98 -8.88
C ASN A 101 11.40 0.86 -9.82
N SER A 102 10.59 -0.07 -9.32
CA SER A 102 9.98 -1.16 -10.06
C SER A 102 8.99 -0.61 -11.08
N LYS A 103 9.37 -0.69 -12.36
CA LYS A 103 8.50 -0.29 -13.48
C LYS A 103 7.20 -1.09 -13.51
N ASN A 104 7.26 -2.36 -13.10
CA ASN A 104 6.09 -3.24 -13.07
C ASN A 104 5.11 -2.82 -11.97
N LEU A 105 5.62 -2.49 -10.78
CA LEU A 105 4.80 -1.98 -9.68
C LEU A 105 4.15 -0.64 -10.07
N GLN A 106 4.93 0.28 -10.63
CA GLN A 106 4.41 1.55 -11.15
C GLN A 106 3.33 1.34 -12.21
N MET A 107 3.53 0.41 -13.14
CA MET A 107 2.55 0.10 -14.18
C MET A 107 1.28 -0.52 -13.62
N TYR A 108 1.40 -1.37 -12.59
CA TYR A 108 0.24 -1.92 -11.88
C TYR A 108 -0.63 -0.80 -11.26
N PHE A 109 -0.05 0.10 -10.46
CA PHE A 109 -0.82 1.20 -9.85
C PHE A 109 -1.41 2.15 -10.90
N LYS A 110 -0.69 2.37 -12.02
CA LYS A 110 -1.23 3.11 -13.16
C LYS A 110 -2.44 2.42 -13.79
N ARG A 111 -2.44 1.08 -13.88
CA ARG A 111 -3.61 0.30 -14.36
C ARG A 111 -4.76 0.39 -13.36
N LEU A 112 -4.48 0.26 -12.06
CA LEU A 112 -5.48 0.41 -11.00
C LEU A 112 -6.18 1.77 -11.11
N HIS A 113 -5.42 2.86 -11.17
CA HIS A 113 -5.98 4.20 -11.35
C HIS A 113 -6.78 4.36 -12.66
N ASN A 114 -6.24 3.92 -13.80
CA ASN A 114 -6.89 4.17 -15.09
C ASN A 114 -8.10 3.25 -15.36
N GLN A 115 -8.02 1.98 -14.96
CA GLN A 115 -9.01 0.97 -15.29
C GLN A 115 -10.11 0.83 -14.23
N VAL A 116 -9.86 1.31 -13.01
CA VAL A 116 -10.86 1.35 -11.93
C VAL A 116 -11.33 2.79 -11.74
N LEU A 117 -10.49 3.66 -11.15
CA LEU A 117 -10.91 5.02 -10.78
C LEU A 117 -11.40 5.84 -11.98
N LYS A 118 -10.57 6.03 -13.00
CA LYS A 118 -10.95 6.83 -14.19
C LYS A 118 -12.11 6.22 -14.97
N ARG A 119 -12.08 4.91 -15.20
CA ARG A 119 -13.13 4.21 -15.98
C ARG A 119 -14.50 4.33 -15.32
N MET A 120 -14.53 4.36 -13.99
CA MET A 120 -15.74 4.45 -13.18
C MET A 120 -15.98 5.87 -12.67
N ALA A 121 -15.39 6.87 -13.33
CA ALA A 121 -15.56 8.30 -13.06
C ALA A 121 -15.35 8.68 -11.58
N TYR A 122 -14.36 8.07 -10.93
CA TYR A 122 -14.00 8.31 -9.53
C TYR A 122 -15.19 8.12 -8.56
N SER A 123 -16.16 7.28 -8.94
CA SER A 123 -17.31 6.97 -8.08
C SER A 123 -16.90 6.37 -6.74
N ALA A 124 -17.74 6.54 -5.71
CA ALA A 124 -17.51 5.94 -4.40
C ALA A 124 -17.26 4.43 -4.48
N HIS A 125 -17.97 3.72 -5.37
CA HIS A 125 -17.76 2.29 -5.58
C HIS A 125 -16.36 1.97 -6.14
N ALA A 126 -15.82 2.80 -7.05
CA ALA A 126 -14.47 2.63 -7.58
C ALA A 126 -13.41 2.78 -6.49
N TRP A 127 -13.61 3.73 -5.58
CA TRP A 127 -12.74 3.93 -4.42
C TRP A 127 -12.84 2.78 -3.42
N GLU A 128 -14.02 2.20 -3.21
CA GLU A 128 -14.16 1.00 -2.37
C GLU A 128 -13.41 -0.23 -2.94
N LEU A 129 -13.40 -0.39 -4.27
CA LEU A 129 -12.59 -1.41 -4.95
C LEU A 129 -11.09 -1.16 -4.71
N VAL A 130 -10.65 0.09 -4.84
CA VAL A 130 -9.25 0.48 -4.56
C VAL A 130 -8.89 0.27 -3.09
N ARG A 131 -9.77 0.64 -2.15
CA ARG A 131 -9.55 0.45 -0.71
C ARG A 131 -9.30 -1.01 -0.36
N LYS A 132 -10.05 -1.93 -0.99
CA LYS A 132 -9.86 -3.37 -0.86
C LYS A 132 -8.50 -3.82 -1.40
N GLU A 133 -8.10 -3.37 -2.58
CA GLU A 133 -6.77 -3.70 -3.14
C GLU A 133 -5.63 -3.19 -2.23
N VAL A 134 -5.76 -1.97 -1.71
CA VAL A 134 -4.78 -1.38 -0.79
C VAL A 134 -4.68 -2.17 0.50
N ARG A 135 -5.80 -2.67 1.04
CA ARG A 135 -5.78 -3.61 2.17
C ARG A 135 -4.94 -4.85 1.86
N THR A 136 -5.13 -5.45 0.67
CA THR A 136 -4.34 -6.62 0.24
C THR A 136 -2.85 -6.28 0.15
N HIS A 137 -2.49 -5.12 -0.41
CA HIS A 137 -1.10 -4.66 -0.44
C HIS A 137 -0.51 -4.57 0.97
N LEU A 138 -1.18 -3.88 1.89
CA LEU A 138 -0.70 -3.74 3.28
C LEU A 138 -0.53 -5.10 3.98
N MET A 139 -1.47 -6.03 3.78
CA MET A 139 -1.33 -7.40 4.32
C MET A 139 -0.10 -8.11 3.78
N ARG A 140 0.19 -8.01 2.47
CA ARG A 140 1.39 -8.62 1.88
C ARG A 140 2.67 -7.91 2.35
N LEU A 141 2.64 -6.60 2.62
CA LEU A 141 3.78 -5.87 3.20
C LEU A 141 4.11 -6.32 4.62
N VAL A 142 3.10 -6.63 5.45
CA VAL A 142 3.32 -7.22 6.79
C VAL A 142 4.08 -8.54 6.67
N LEU A 143 3.61 -9.42 5.77
CA LEU A 143 4.26 -10.72 5.55
C LEU A 143 5.72 -10.57 5.09
N LEU A 144 5.98 -9.62 4.19
CA LEU A 144 7.34 -9.32 3.73
C LEU A 144 8.22 -8.78 4.86
N GLY A 145 7.71 -7.84 5.66
CA GLY A 145 8.44 -7.28 6.79
C GLY A 145 8.85 -8.36 7.79
N SER A 146 7.90 -9.21 8.20
CA SER A 146 8.17 -10.32 9.14
C SER A 146 9.12 -11.39 8.58
N ALA A 147 9.17 -11.60 7.26
CA ALA A 147 10.10 -12.54 6.65
C ALA A 147 11.56 -12.04 6.68
N THR A 148 11.76 -10.73 6.56
CA THR A 148 13.11 -10.12 6.62
C THR A 148 13.78 -10.22 8.01
N GLU A 149 13.02 -10.54 9.05
CA GLU A 149 13.48 -10.73 10.43
C GLU A 149 14.17 -12.09 10.64
N ASN A 150 13.68 -13.15 9.98
CA ASN A 150 14.18 -14.53 10.18
C ASN A 150 15.53 -14.81 9.47
N SER A 151 16.09 -13.82 8.78
CA SER A 151 17.32 -13.95 7.99
C SER A 151 18.53 -13.22 8.61
N ILE A 152 18.40 -12.74 9.86
CA ILE A 152 19.47 -12.11 10.65
C ILE A 152 19.91 -13.03 11.78
#